data_AF-A0A645CUH3-F1
#
_entry.id   AF-A0A645CUH3-F1
#
_cell.length_a   1.000
_cell.length_b   1.000
_cell.length_c   1.000
_cell.angle_alpha   90.00
_cell.angle_beta   90.00
_cell.angle_gamma   90.00
#
_symmetry.space_group_name_H-M   'P 1'
#
loop_
_entity.id
_entity.type
_entity.pdbx_description
1 polymer ?
#
loop_
_entity_poly.entity_id
_entity_poly.type
_entity_poly.pdbx_seq_one_letter_code
_entity_poly.pdbx_strand_id
1 'polypeptide(L)'
;MRKAYYDTAIEHKTMRDVESGEMLDIILANRCFDLSMIYNWGGWYDMFCSMWTSSSSNFSSEYDTRKDQSINAIQGTIDEYIKNN
;
A
#
# COMPACT_ATOMS: atom_id res chain seq x y z
N MET A 1 -0.14 -6.04 -17.54
CA MET A 1 -0.42 -4.73 -16.92
C MET A 1 0.17 -3.55 -17.68
N ARG A 2 1.40 -3.63 -18.23
CA ARG A 2 2.03 -2.53 -18.99
C ARG A 2 1.26 -2.09 -20.25
N LYS A 3 0.71 -3.00 -21.07
CA LYS A 3 -0.05 -2.59 -22.28
C LYS A 3 -1.30 -1.76 -21.97
N ALA A 4 -2.22 -2.29 -21.17
CA ALA A 4 -3.52 -1.65 -20.94
C ALA A 4 -3.45 -0.26 -20.27
N TYR A 5 -2.51 -0.03 -19.35
CA TYR A 5 -2.39 1.27 -18.67
C TYR A 5 -1.80 2.35 -19.59
N TYR A 6 -0.74 1.99 -20.34
CA TYR A 6 -0.07 2.92 -21.23
C TYR A 6 -0.92 3.21 -22.47
N ASP A 7 -1.54 2.19 -23.06
CA ASP A 7 -2.41 2.37 -24.24
C ASP A 7 -3.59 3.32 -23.89
N THR A 8 -4.25 3.13 -22.74
CA THR A 8 -5.38 4.00 -22.34
C THR A 8 -4.94 5.43 -21.95
N ALA A 9 -3.75 5.60 -21.34
CA ALA A 9 -3.27 6.91 -20.88
C ALA A 9 -2.63 7.75 -22.02
N ILE A 10 -1.92 7.08 -22.94
CA ILE A 10 -1.31 7.69 -24.13
C ILE A 10 -2.37 8.03 -25.16
N GLU A 11 -3.36 7.17 -25.40
CA GLU A 11 -4.38 7.39 -26.42
C GLU A 11 -5.42 8.46 -26.02
N HIS A 12 -5.69 8.64 -24.72
CA HIS A 12 -6.82 9.49 -24.30
C HIS A 12 -6.51 10.71 -23.43
N LYS A 13 -5.36 10.86 -22.76
CA LYS A 13 -5.23 11.95 -21.78
C LYS A 13 -4.03 12.89 -21.85
N THR A 14 -2.75 12.48 -21.83
CA THR A 14 -1.71 13.55 -21.68
C THR A 14 -0.26 13.14 -21.92
N MET A 15 0.04 12.04 -22.60
CA MET A 15 1.43 11.66 -22.86
C MET A 15 1.77 11.92 -24.32
N ARG A 16 2.41 13.05 -24.58
CA ARG A 16 2.78 13.47 -25.94
C ARG A 16 4.15 12.93 -26.37
N ASP A 17 4.99 12.52 -25.42
CA ASP A 17 6.41 12.23 -25.67
C ASP A 17 6.81 10.87 -25.09
N VAL A 18 7.52 10.05 -25.87
CA VAL A 18 7.97 8.69 -25.52
C VAL A 18 8.79 8.68 -24.22
N GLU A 19 9.56 9.74 -23.98
CA GLU A 19 10.39 9.95 -22.78
C GLU A 19 9.55 10.07 -21.49
N SER A 20 8.30 10.57 -21.58
CA SER A 20 7.38 10.55 -20.44
C SER A 20 6.95 9.14 -20.06
N GLY A 21 6.95 8.19 -21.02
CA GLY A 21 6.68 6.77 -20.81
C GLY A 21 7.72 6.12 -19.90
N GLU A 22 8.99 6.38 -20.20
CA GLU A 22 10.13 5.87 -19.44
C GLU A 22 10.17 6.45 -18.02
N MET A 23 9.80 7.73 -17.85
CA MET A 23 9.66 8.35 -16.52
C MET A 23 8.52 7.72 -15.69
N LEU A 24 7.39 7.37 -16.30
CA LEU A 24 6.34 6.62 -15.60
C LEU A 24 6.78 5.21 -15.24
N ASP A 25 7.56 4.55 -16.10
CA ASP A 25 8.16 3.26 -15.79
C ASP A 25 9.07 3.35 -14.55
N ILE A 26 9.90 4.40 -14.45
CA ILE A 26 10.72 4.68 -13.26
C ILE A 26 9.83 4.94 -12.02
N ILE A 27 8.76 5.73 -12.15
CA ILE A 27 7.84 6.04 -11.04
C ILE A 27 7.11 4.78 -10.55
N LEU A 28 6.63 3.94 -11.47
CA LEU A 28 5.93 2.71 -11.13
C LEU A 28 6.88 1.62 -10.61
N ALA A 29 8.10 1.54 -11.15
CA ALA A 29 9.13 0.62 -10.67
C ALA A 29 9.61 0.96 -9.25
N ASN A 30 9.62 2.24 -8.88
CA ASN A 30 10.00 2.70 -7.53
C ASN A 30 8.82 2.82 -6.57
N ARG A 31 7.58 2.52 -7.01
CA ARG A 31 6.41 2.63 -6.14
C ARG A 31 6.38 1.45 -5.16
N CYS A 32 6.92 1.67 -3.97
CA CYS A 32 6.74 0.74 -2.86
C CYS A 32 5.34 0.93 -2.28
N PHE A 33 4.44 -0.03 -2.55
CA PHE A 33 3.15 -0.08 -1.89
C PHE A 33 3.33 -0.83 -0.58
N ASP A 34 3.14 -0.14 0.54
CA ASP A 34 3.05 -0.81 1.83
C ASP A 34 1.66 -1.46 1.95
N LEU A 35 1.63 -2.80 1.93
CA LEU A 35 0.40 -3.57 2.10
C LEU A 35 -0.27 -3.27 3.43
N SER A 36 0.50 -2.90 4.46
CA SER A 36 -0.05 -2.48 5.75
C SER A 36 -0.79 -1.14 5.66
N MET A 37 -0.42 -0.23 4.75
CA MET A 37 -1.19 1.00 4.52
C MET A 37 -2.44 0.76 3.66
N ILE A 38 -2.39 -0.18 2.71
CA ILE A 38 -3.53 -0.46 1.83
C ILE A 38 -4.63 -1.23 2.56
N TYR A 39 -4.25 -2.31 3.25
CA TYR A 39 -5.20 -3.16 3.97
C TYR A 39 -5.45 -2.70 5.41
N ASN A 40 -4.62 -1.79 5.93
CA ASN A 40 -4.68 -1.27 7.29
C ASN A 40 -4.79 -2.38 8.36
N TRP A 41 -4.12 -3.52 8.13
CA TRP A 41 -4.11 -4.64 9.08
C TRP A 41 -3.57 -4.16 10.43
N GLY A 42 -4.36 -4.27 11.50
CA GLY A 42 -3.98 -3.79 12.83
C GLY A 42 -4.11 -2.27 13.05
N GLY A 43 -4.53 -1.50 12.05
CA GLY A 43 -4.76 -0.05 12.19
C GLY A 43 -3.50 0.79 12.31
N TRP A 44 -2.37 0.34 11.74
CA TRP A 44 -1.07 1.01 11.91
C TRP A 44 -1.05 2.44 11.39
N TYR A 45 -1.68 2.70 10.25
CA TYR A 45 -1.76 4.05 9.70
C TYR A 45 -2.46 5.00 10.68
N ASP A 46 -3.61 4.60 11.20
CA ASP A 46 -4.39 5.39 12.15
C ASP A 46 -3.63 5.58 13.48
N MET A 47 -2.91 4.55 13.92
CA MET A 47 -2.05 4.63 15.10
C MET A 47 -0.96 5.69 14.90
N PHE A 48 -0.20 5.66 13.81
CA PHE A 48 0.83 6.66 13.56
C PHE A 48 0.27 8.08 13.37
N CYS A 49 -0.85 8.22 12.66
CA CYS A 49 -1.52 9.52 12.52
C CYS A 49 -1.99 10.06 13.87
N SER A 50 -2.59 9.21 14.72
CA SER A 50 -3.06 9.63 16.04
C SER A 50 -1.90 9.96 16.98
N MET A 51 -0.79 9.21 16.93
CA MET A 51 0.41 9.51 17.71
C MET A 51 1.05 10.84 17.29
N TRP A 52 1.09 11.11 15.98
CA TRP A 52 1.60 12.37 15.44
C TRP A 52 0.75 13.57 15.90
N THR A 53 -0.58 13.47 15.83
CA THR A 53 -1.47 14.58 16.20
C THR A 53 -1.55 14.79 17.71
N SER A 54 -1.41 13.74 18.52
CA SER A 54 -1.48 13.81 19.97
C SER A 54 -0.13 14.01 20.67
N SER A 55 0.97 14.06 19.93
CA SER A 55 2.34 14.05 20.48
C SER A 55 2.57 12.90 21.49
N SER A 56 1.93 11.76 21.24
CA SER A 56 2.01 10.59 22.13
C SER A 56 3.33 9.84 21.93
N SER A 57 3.98 9.45 23.03
CA SER A 57 5.19 8.62 23.04
C SER A 57 4.91 7.14 23.35
N ASN A 58 3.64 6.73 23.37
CA ASN A 58 3.19 5.40 23.81
C ASN A 58 3.32 4.31 22.72
N PHE A 59 4.36 4.36 21.88
CA PHE A 59 4.52 3.44 20.75
C PHE A 59 4.52 1.97 21.20
N SER A 60 5.30 1.65 22.25
CA SER A 60 5.48 0.25 22.69
C SER A 60 4.15 -0.39 23.10
N SER A 61 3.30 0.31 23.85
CA SER A 61 2.03 -0.23 24.31
C SER A 61 1.01 -0.38 23.18
N GLU A 62 0.97 0.59 22.26
CA GLU A 62 0.13 0.51 21.07
C GLU A 62 0.58 -0.64 20.15
N TYR A 63 1.89 -0.80 19.99
CA TYR A 63 2.48 -1.90 19.23
C TYR A 63 2.11 -3.28 19.81
N ASP A 64 2.29 -3.46 21.11
CA ASP A 64 1.98 -4.73 21.77
C ASP A 64 0.50 -5.09 21.68
N THR A 65 -0.39 -4.09 21.68
CA THR A 65 -1.83 -4.29 21.53
C THR A 65 -2.22 -4.74 20.11
N ARG A 66 -1.48 -4.29 19.08
CA ARG A 66 -1.87 -4.41 17.66
C ARG A 66 -1.13 -5.48 16.87
N LYS A 67 0.06 -5.90 17.31
CA LYS A 67 0.92 -6.84 16.58
C LYS A 67 0.22 -8.17 16.28
N ASP A 68 -0.44 -8.76 17.27
CA ASP A 68 -1.08 -10.07 17.11
C ASP A 68 -2.34 -9.97 16.24
N GLN A 69 -3.10 -8.89 16.39
CA GLN A 69 -4.25 -8.60 15.51
C GLN A 69 -3.81 -8.48 14.04
N SER A 70 -2.68 -7.82 13.81
CA SER A 70 -2.12 -7.65 12.45
C SER A 70 -1.74 -8.98 11.84
N ILE A 71 -1.02 -9.82 12.60
CA ILE A 71 -0.61 -11.16 12.15
C ILE A 71 -1.82 -12.02 11.83
N ASN A 72 -2.86 -12.00 12.68
CA ASN A 72 -4.08 -12.76 12.44
C ASN A 72 -4.84 -12.29 11.19
N ALA A 73 -4.89 -10.98 10.93
CA ALA A 73 -5.54 -10.44 9.73
C ALA A 73 -4.78 -10.80 8.44
N ILE A 74 -3.44 -10.77 8.49
CA ILE A 74 -2.57 -11.22 7.39
C ILE A 74 -2.82 -12.71 7.12
N GLN A 75 -2.79 -13.53 8.18
CA GLN A 75 -3.00 -14.97 8.04
C GLN A 75 -4.38 -15.30 7.48
N GLY A 76 -5.43 -14.62 7.94
CA GLY A 76 -6.78 -14.77 7.38
C GLY A 76 -6.84 -14.46 5.89
N THR A 77 -6.16 -13.41 5.45
CA THR A 77 -6.08 -13.06 4.01
C THR A 77 -5.36 -14.13 3.20
N ILE A 78 -4.25 -14.67 3.72
CA ILE A 78 -3.48 -15.75 3.08
C ILE A 78 -4.33 -17.03 2.99
N ASP A 79 -5.01 -17.40 4.06
CA ASP A 79 -5.83 -18.61 4.12
C ASP A 79 -7.01 -18.54 3.13
N GLU A 80 -7.64 -17.38 2.99
CA GLU A 80 -8.68 -17.14 1.98
C GLU A 80 -8.13 -17.22 0.56
N TYR A 81 -6.94 -16.66 0.31
CA TYR A 81 -6.30 -16.74 -1.00
C TYR A 81 -5.97 -18.18 -1.38
N ILE A 82 -5.45 -18.99 -0.44
CA ILE A 82 -5.13 -20.40 -0.66
C ILE A 82 -6.39 -21.25 -0.88
N LYS A 83 -7.51 -20.95 -0.21
CA LYS A 83 -8.76 -21.69 -0.41
C LYS A 83 -9.38 -21.46 -1.80
N ASN A 84 -9.15 -20.29 -2.37
CA ASN A 84 -9.79 -19.85 -3.61
C ASN A 84 -8.91 -20.06 -4.86
N ASN A 85 -7.73 -20.66 -4.72
CA ASN A 85 -6.79 -21.01 -5.80
C ASN A 85 -6.33 -22.47 -5.66
#